data_AF-A0A0P9CSM1-F1
#
_entry.id   AF-A0A0P9CSM1-F1
#
_cell.length_a   1.000
_cell.length_b   1.000
_cell.length_c   1.000
_cell.angle_alpha   90.00
_cell.angle_beta   90.00
_cell.angle_gamma   90.00
#
_symmetry.space_group_name_H-M   'P 1'
#
loop_
_entity.id
_entity.type
_entity.pdbx_description
1 polymer ?
#
loop_
_entity_poly.entity_id
_entity_poly.type
_entity_poly.pdbx_seq_one_letter_code
_entity_poly.pdbx_strand_id
1 'polypeptide(L)'
;MSTPLPESFRHLNELVAARLPERPKLAAMFARCFANTYETTLRPQPDGTTFVITGDIPAMWLRDSACQLRPYLALAAHDAALADMIAGVIRRQVAFVPLDPYANAFNEVPNDAHYSAADQSDIAIHPQVWERKYELDSLCFVLQLAWLFWQATGRTEHLDGEFARAAHAIMDLFRREQHRATESTYTFLRENCPPTDTLTHGGRGAPVAETGMIWSGFRPSDDACELGLFIPGNMFAAVALGYLAE
;
A
#
# COMPACT_ATOMS: atom_id res chain seq x y z
N MET A 1 -17.73 -21.05 8.06
CA MET A 1 -16.83 -21.76 9.00
C MET A 1 -15.51 -21.02 8.99
N SER A 2 -14.99 -20.60 10.14
CA SER A 2 -13.69 -19.92 10.21
C SER A 2 -12.60 -20.88 9.73
N THR A 3 -11.77 -20.43 8.78
CA THR A 3 -10.59 -21.17 8.35
C THR A 3 -9.66 -21.31 9.56
N PRO A 4 -9.21 -22.52 9.93
CA PRO A 4 -8.31 -22.67 11.07
C PRO A 4 -7.03 -21.87 10.85
N LEU A 5 -6.54 -21.22 11.91
CA LEU A 5 -5.28 -20.47 11.85
C LEU A 5 -4.11 -21.39 11.44
N PRO A 6 -3.13 -20.87 10.68
CA PRO A 6 -1.92 -21.60 10.36
C PRO A 6 -1.19 -22.10 11.60
N GLU A 7 -0.47 -23.21 11.47
CA GLU A 7 0.30 -23.77 12.58
C GLU A 7 1.38 -22.79 13.08
N SER A 8 2.00 -22.04 12.16
CA SER A 8 2.96 -20.98 12.46
C SER A 8 2.39 -19.90 13.38
N PHE A 9 1.11 -19.53 13.21
CA PHE A 9 0.42 -18.56 14.06
C PHE A 9 0.20 -19.13 15.46
N ARG A 10 -0.25 -20.39 15.56
CA ARG A 10 -0.44 -21.06 16.85
C ARG A 10 0.87 -21.15 17.62
N HIS A 11 1.95 -21.57 16.95
CA HIS A 11 3.27 -21.65 17.56
C HIS A 11 3.76 -20.29 18.07
N LEU A 12 3.62 -19.22 17.27
CA LEU A 12 3.98 -17.88 17.70
C LEU A 12 3.15 -17.42 18.91
N ASN A 13 1.85 -17.69 18.91
CA ASN A 13 0.96 -17.34 20.02
C ASN A 13 1.37 -18.04 21.32
N GLU A 14 1.75 -19.32 21.25
CA GLU A 14 2.26 -20.08 22.40
C GLU A 14 3.57 -19.49 22.93
N LEU A 15 4.51 -19.15 22.04
CA LEU A 15 5.76 -18.49 22.42
C LEU A 15 5.52 -17.15 23.11
N VAL A 16 4.63 -16.32 22.56
CA VAL A 16 4.31 -15.01 23.15
C VAL A 16 3.63 -15.18 24.51
N ALA A 17 2.68 -16.12 24.64
CA ALA A 17 2.03 -16.41 25.91
C ALA A 17 3.02 -16.88 26.98
N ALA A 18 3.97 -17.75 26.61
CA ALA A 18 5.03 -18.22 27.50
C ALA A 18 5.98 -17.09 27.96
N ARG A 19 6.16 -16.03 27.16
CA ARG A 19 6.94 -14.84 27.52
C ARG A 19 6.14 -13.82 28.34
N LEU A 20 4.83 -13.99 28.47
CA LEU A 20 3.93 -13.08 29.16
C LEU A 20 3.11 -13.79 30.26
N PRO A 21 3.73 -14.59 31.16
CA PRO A 21 3.00 -15.43 32.12
C PRO A 21 2.13 -14.61 33.09
N GLU A 22 2.57 -13.40 33.46
CA GLU A 22 1.84 -12.50 34.34
C GLU A 22 0.88 -11.56 33.59
N ARG A 23 0.85 -11.62 32.25
CA ARG A 23 0.05 -10.73 31.41
C ARG A 23 -0.84 -11.51 30.43
N PRO A 24 -1.71 -12.42 30.92
CA PRO A 24 -2.54 -13.27 30.05
C PRO A 24 -3.49 -12.48 29.15
N LYS A 25 -4.00 -11.32 29.63
CA LYS A 25 -4.81 -10.42 28.80
C LYS A 25 -4.02 -9.88 27.60
N LEU A 26 -2.74 -9.52 27.80
CA LEU A 26 -1.89 -9.02 26.72
C LEU A 26 -1.56 -10.11 25.70
N ALA A 27 -1.30 -11.35 26.17
CA ALA A 27 -1.11 -12.49 25.28
C ALA A 27 -2.36 -12.79 24.44
N ALA A 28 -3.55 -12.73 25.05
CA ALA A 28 -4.81 -12.89 24.32
C ALA A 28 -5.06 -11.75 23.32
N MET A 29 -4.72 -10.51 23.67
CA MET A 29 -4.78 -9.38 22.74
C MET A 29 -3.83 -9.56 21.57
N PHE A 30 -2.59 -10.00 21.82
CA PHE A 30 -1.63 -10.32 20.77
C PHE A 30 -2.20 -11.35 19.79
N ALA A 31 -2.67 -12.49 20.30
CA ALA A 31 -3.19 -13.57 19.46
C ALA A 31 -4.34 -13.10 18.57
N ARG A 32 -5.27 -12.30 19.12
CA ARG A 32 -6.41 -11.74 18.38
C ARG A 32 -5.98 -10.69 17.35
N CYS A 33 -5.14 -9.73 17.74
CA CYS A 33 -4.71 -8.65 16.85
C CYS A 33 -3.78 -9.16 15.74
N PHE A 34 -2.87 -10.09 16.05
CA PHE A 34 -1.97 -10.68 15.07
C PHE A 34 -2.75 -11.50 14.03
N ALA A 35 -3.79 -12.24 14.43
CA ALA A 35 -4.62 -13.01 13.51
C ALA A 35 -5.60 -12.16 12.66
N ASN A 36 -5.87 -10.91 13.05
CA ASN A 36 -7.01 -10.16 12.52
C ASN A 36 -6.97 -9.97 11.00
N THR A 37 -5.83 -9.55 10.41
CA THR A 37 -5.70 -9.43 8.95
C THR A 37 -6.01 -10.76 8.26
N TYR A 38 -5.37 -11.84 8.72
CA TYR A 38 -5.56 -13.17 8.15
C TYR A 38 -7.03 -13.63 8.18
N GLU A 39 -7.73 -13.36 9.28
CA GLU A 39 -9.11 -13.82 9.48
C GLU A 39 -10.16 -12.95 8.80
N THR A 40 -9.93 -11.64 8.65
CA THR A 40 -10.99 -10.70 8.30
C THR A 40 -10.78 -9.92 7.01
N THR A 41 -9.55 -9.84 6.48
CA THR A 41 -9.27 -8.93 5.35
C THR A 41 -8.73 -9.59 4.09
N LEU A 42 -8.16 -10.79 4.20
CA LEU A 42 -7.63 -11.52 3.04
C LEU A 42 -8.76 -12.09 2.17
N ARG A 43 -8.68 -11.83 0.86
CA ARG A 43 -9.58 -12.36 -0.17
C ARG A 43 -8.76 -13.03 -1.26
N PRO A 44 -8.51 -14.36 -1.16
CA PRO A 44 -7.83 -15.11 -2.21
C PRO A 44 -8.57 -15.04 -3.54
N GLN A 45 -7.84 -14.90 -4.64
CA GLN A 45 -8.39 -14.65 -5.96
C GLN A 45 -8.19 -15.86 -6.91
N PRO A 46 -9.05 -16.04 -7.93
CA PRO A 46 -8.93 -17.17 -8.87
C PRO A 46 -7.61 -17.21 -9.66
N ASP A 47 -6.94 -16.06 -9.83
CA ASP A 47 -5.64 -15.93 -10.50
C ASP A 47 -4.44 -16.27 -9.58
N GLY A 48 -4.72 -16.78 -8.38
CA GLY A 48 -3.71 -17.14 -7.38
C GLY A 48 -3.09 -15.95 -6.66
N THR A 49 -3.57 -14.74 -6.87
CA THR A 49 -3.20 -13.58 -6.04
C THR A 49 -4.11 -13.48 -4.82
N THR A 50 -3.87 -12.51 -3.96
CA THR A 50 -4.74 -12.21 -2.81
C THR A 50 -5.02 -10.71 -2.78
N PHE A 51 -6.28 -10.34 -2.60
CA PHE A 51 -6.71 -8.97 -2.38
C PHE A 51 -6.87 -8.74 -0.87
N VAL A 52 -6.53 -7.54 -0.39
CA VAL A 52 -6.54 -7.24 1.06
C VAL A 52 -7.33 -5.96 1.29
N ILE A 53 -8.49 -6.06 1.93
CA ILE A 53 -9.25 -4.87 2.32
C ILE A 53 -8.64 -4.22 3.58
N THR A 54 -8.90 -2.93 3.81
CA THR A 54 -8.43 -2.27 5.04
C THR A 54 -9.16 -2.78 6.29
N GLY A 55 -10.43 -3.17 6.13
CA GLY A 55 -11.27 -3.71 7.19
C GLY A 55 -12.73 -3.40 6.93
N ASP A 56 -13.20 -2.28 7.46
CA ASP A 56 -14.57 -1.77 7.26
C ASP A 56 -14.77 -1.11 5.88
N ILE A 57 -13.69 -0.64 5.23
CA ILE A 57 -13.72 -0.14 3.85
C ILE A 57 -13.37 -1.29 2.89
N PRO A 58 -14.22 -1.59 1.88
CA PRO A 58 -14.06 -2.75 1.01
C PRO A 58 -13.10 -2.50 -0.17
N ALA A 59 -12.00 -1.80 0.07
CA ALA A 59 -10.98 -1.49 -0.93
C ALA A 59 -9.57 -1.73 -0.37
N MET A 60 -8.60 -1.86 -1.27
CA MET A 60 -7.21 -2.17 -0.95
C MET A 60 -6.34 -0.93 -1.13
N TRP A 61 -5.85 -0.40 -0.02
CA TRP A 61 -4.79 0.60 -0.03
C TRP A 61 -3.44 -0.08 -0.22
N LEU A 62 -2.56 0.49 -1.05
CA LEU A 62 -1.20 -0.02 -1.23
C LEU A 62 -0.42 0.01 0.09
N ARG A 63 -0.54 1.10 0.86
CA ARG A 63 0.01 1.25 2.21
C ARG A 63 -0.52 0.17 3.16
N ASP A 64 -1.83 0.12 3.34
CA ASP A 64 -2.47 -0.67 4.40
C ASP A 64 -2.21 -2.15 4.19
N SER A 65 -2.38 -2.64 2.96
CA SER A 65 -2.15 -4.04 2.63
C SER A 65 -0.68 -4.47 2.86
N ALA A 66 0.29 -3.60 2.60
CA ALA A 66 1.69 -3.89 2.95
C ALA A 66 1.92 -3.92 4.47
N CYS A 67 1.38 -2.93 5.19
CA CYS A 67 1.51 -2.85 6.64
C CYS A 67 0.80 -4.00 7.38
N GLN A 68 -0.38 -4.41 6.91
CA GLN A 68 -1.15 -5.53 7.43
C GLN A 68 -0.38 -6.87 7.34
N LEU A 69 0.40 -7.06 6.28
CA LEU A 69 1.17 -8.28 6.06
C LEU A 69 2.57 -8.28 6.66
N ARG A 70 3.15 -7.10 6.92
CA ARG A 70 4.52 -6.98 7.39
C ARG A 70 4.86 -7.88 8.60
N PRO A 71 3.99 -8.05 9.62
CA PRO A 71 4.27 -8.96 10.73
C PRO A 71 4.37 -10.43 10.32
N TYR A 72 3.69 -10.84 9.24
CA TYR A 72 3.65 -12.23 8.76
C TYR A 72 4.93 -12.65 8.04
N LEU A 73 5.76 -11.70 7.61
CA LEU A 73 7.08 -11.98 7.04
C LEU A 73 8.00 -12.75 8.00
N ALA A 74 7.85 -12.53 9.31
CA ALA A 74 8.59 -13.27 10.34
C ALA A 74 8.25 -14.77 10.36
N LEU A 75 7.11 -15.17 9.82
CA LEU A 75 6.65 -16.56 9.73
C LEU A 75 6.81 -17.14 8.33
N ALA A 76 6.82 -16.30 7.30
CA ALA A 76 6.83 -16.72 5.89
C ALA A 76 8.05 -17.58 5.51
N ALA A 77 9.20 -17.41 6.18
CA ALA A 77 10.39 -18.23 5.96
C ALA A 77 10.18 -19.73 6.28
N HIS A 78 9.19 -20.04 7.13
CA HIS A 78 8.92 -21.38 7.64
C HIS A 78 7.48 -21.85 7.36
N ASP A 79 6.69 -21.03 6.65
CA ASP A 79 5.30 -21.32 6.31
C ASP A 79 5.08 -21.01 4.82
N ALA A 80 5.18 -22.05 3.99
CA ALA A 80 5.10 -21.92 2.54
C ALA A 80 3.75 -21.37 2.07
N ALA A 81 2.65 -21.76 2.70
CA ALA A 81 1.31 -21.27 2.33
C ALA A 81 1.16 -19.78 2.66
N LEU A 82 1.73 -19.33 3.79
CA LEU A 82 1.77 -17.92 4.14
C LEU A 82 2.66 -17.12 3.17
N ALA A 83 3.82 -17.67 2.79
CA ALA A 83 4.70 -17.07 1.80
C ALA A 83 4.01 -16.92 0.43
N ASP A 84 3.30 -17.96 -0.03
CA ASP A 84 2.54 -17.92 -1.29
C ASP A 84 1.44 -16.86 -1.25
N MET A 85 0.75 -16.71 -0.12
CA MET A 85 -0.26 -15.66 0.08
C MET A 85 0.36 -14.25 -0.02
N ILE A 86 1.47 -14.00 0.67
CA ILE A 86 2.16 -12.70 0.63
C ILE A 86 2.67 -12.39 -0.79
N ALA A 87 3.26 -13.37 -1.48
CA ALA A 87 3.65 -13.23 -2.88
C ALA A 87 2.44 -12.90 -3.77
N GLY A 88 1.29 -13.51 -3.51
CA GLY A 88 0.02 -13.18 -4.16
C GLY A 88 -0.42 -11.73 -3.95
N VAL A 89 -0.25 -11.17 -2.75
CA VAL A 89 -0.56 -9.76 -2.47
C VAL A 89 0.42 -8.82 -3.17
N ILE A 90 1.71 -9.15 -3.18
CA ILE A 90 2.73 -8.36 -3.90
C ILE A 90 2.39 -8.29 -5.38
N ARG A 91 2.08 -9.43 -6.03
CA ARG A 91 1.68 -9.45 -7.44
C ARG A 91 0.43 -8.59 -7.70
N ARG A 92 -0.51 -8.56 -6.76
CA ARG A 92 -1.71 -7.71 -6.86
C ARG A 92 -1.36 -6.23 -6.76
N GLN A 93 -0.53 -5.81 -5.80
CA GLN A 93 -0.04 -4.43 -5.69
C GLN A 93 0.71 -3.99 -6.95
N VAL A 94 1.62 -4.84 -7.45
CA VAL A 94 2.39 -4.61 -8.68
C VAL A 94 1.47 -4.39 -9.88
N ALA A 95 0.40 -5.17 -10.01
CA ALA A 95 -0.55 -5.03 -11.11
C ALA A 95 -1.37 -3.72 -11.05
N PHE A 96 -1.54 -3.11 -9.86
CA PHE A 96 -2.28 -1.86 -9.70
C PHE A 96 -1.48 -0.62 -10.11
N VAL A 97 -0.16 -0.61 -9.86
CA VAL A 97 0.72 0.52 -10.18
C VAL A 97 0.62 0.98 -11.64
N PRO A 98 0.68 0.11 -12.67
CA PRO A 98 0.55 0.54 -14.05
C PRO A 98 -0.89 0.91 -14.46
N LEU A 99 -1.92 0.54 -13.67
CA LEU A 99 -3.28 1.02 -13.91
C LEU A 99 -3.38 2.51 -13.59
N ASP A 100 -2.86 2.91 -12.43
CA ASP A 100 -2.77 4.31 -12.04
C ASP A 100 -1.75 4.52 -10.91
N PRO A 101 -0.52 4.99 -11.21
CA PRO A 101 0.50 5.14 -10.18
C PRO A 101 0.24 6.33 -9.24
N TYR A 102 -0.78 7.15 -9.52
CA TYR A 102 -1.25 8.21 -8.62
C TYR A 102 -2.31 7.74 -7.63
N ALA A 103 -2.86 6.54 -7.77
CA ALA A 103 -3.91 6.05 -6.89
C ALA A 103 -3.36 5.40 -5.60
N ASN A 104 -3.98 5.74 -4.47
CA ASN A 104 -3.71 5.12 -3.17
C ASN A 104 -4.50 3.81 -2.98
N ALA A 105 -5.71 3.72 -3.56
CA ALA A 105 -6.66 2.65 -3.27
C ALA A 105 -7.32 2.04 -4.51
N PHE A 106 -7.55 0.72 -4.46
CA PHE A 106 -8.07 -0.06 -5.58
C PHE A 106 -9.23 -0.98 -5.18
N ASN A 107 -10.11 -1.26 -6.13
CA ASN A 107 -11.20 -2.22 -6.04
C ASN A 107 -10.71 -3.66 -6.34
N GLU A 108 -11.40 -4.64 -5.75
CA GLU A 108 -11.15 -6.06 -6.00
C GLU A 108 -11.38 -6.44 -7.46
N VAL A 109 -12.37 -5.80 -8.10
CA VAL A 109 -12.74 -5.96 -9.51
C VAL A 109 -13.03 -4.58 -10.12
N PRO A 110 -12.97 -4.41 -11.46
CA PRO A 110 -13.28 -3.14 -12.12
C PRO A 110 -14.80 -2.86 -12.12
N ASN A 111 -15.37 -2.53 -10.96
CA ASN A 111 -16.80 -2.32 -10.74
C ASN A 111 -17.21 -0.84 -10.66
N ASP A 112 -16.27 0.08 -10.88
CA ASP A 112 -16.50 1.53 -10.83
C ASP A 112 -17.01 2.03 -9.46
N ALA A 113 -16.68 1.30 -8.40
CA ALA A 113 -16.91 1.75 -7.04
C ALA A 113 -15.84 2.77 -6.63
N HIS A 114 -16.27 3.91 -6.10
CA HIS A 114 -15.38 4.98 -5.67
C HIS A 114 -15.73 5.41 -4.25
N TYR A 115 -14.76 5.95 -3.51
CA TYR A 115 -15.05 6.65 -2.25
C TYR A 115 -16.07 7.78 -2.48
N SER A 116 -15.88 8.56 -3.55
CA SER A 116 -16.75 9.65 -3.98
C SER A 116 -16.82 9.69 -5.50
N ALA A 117 -18.01 9.48 -6.05
CA ALA A 117 -18.27 9.60 -7.49
C ALA A 117 -18.18 11.05 -8.01
N ALA A 118 -18.06 12.04 -7.11
CA ALA A 118 -17.96 13.46 -7.44
C ALA A 118 -16.51 13.96 -7.50
N ASP A 119 -15.53 13.08 -7.25
CA ASP A 119 -14.12 13.45 -7.33
C ASP A 119 -13.76 13.85 -8.77
N GLN A 120 -13.04 14.96 -8.91
CA GLN A 120 -12.60 15.49 -10.19
C GLN A 120 -11.09 15.31 -10.30
N SER A 121 -10.66 14.83 -11.47
CA SER A 121 -9.27 14.48 -11.78
C SER A 121 -8.88 15.01 -13.17
N ASP A 122 -7.58 15.01 -13.48
CA ASP A 122 -7.05 15.42 -14.78
C ASP A 122 -7.35 14.42 -15.90
N ILE A 123 -7.77 13.21 -15.54
CA ILE A 123 -8.12 12.11 -16.43
C ILE A 123 -9.41 11.42 -15.98
N ALA A 124 -10.01 10.62 -16.87
CA ALA A 124 -11.02 9.66 -16.48
C ALA A 124 -10.38 8.55 -15.61
N ILE A 125 -11.03 8.22 -14.50
CA ILE A 125 -10.52 7.25 -13.53
C ILE A 125 -10.83 5.82 -14.00
N HIS A 126 -9.84 4.94 -13.90
CA HIS A 126 -10.04 3.53 -14.22
C HIS A 126 -11.07 2.90 -13.26
N PRO A 127 -12.01 2.04 -13.70
CA PRO A 127 -13.06 1.47 -12.84
C PRO A 127 -12.58 0.61 -11.65
N GLN A 128 -11.29 0.30 -11.62
CA GLN A 128 -10.65 -0.46 -10.53
C GLN A 128 -9.94 0.44 -9.51
N VAL A 129 -9.90 1.75 -9.71
CA VAL A 129 -9.42 2.69 -8.70
C VAL A 129 -10.59 3.02 -7.78
N TRP A 130 -10.39 2.87 -6.46
CA TRP A 130 -11.36 3.25 -5.43
C TRP A 130 -11.20 4.72 -5.03
N GLU A 131 -9.95 5.16 -4.91
CA GLU A 131 -9.58 6.55 -4.61
C GLU A 131 -8.24 6.87 -5.27
N ARG A 132 -8.12 8.11 -5.77
CA ARG A 132 -6.95 8.58 -6.51
C ARG A 132 -6.21 9.71 -5.79
N LYS A 133 -6.01 9.59 -4.48
CA LYS A 133 -5.18 10.53 -3.73
C LYS A 133 -3.73 10.12 -3.86
N TYR A 134 -2.92 10.99 -4.45
CA TYR A 134 -1.52 10.70 -4.64
C TYR A 134 -0.73 10.88 -3.36
N GLU A 135 -0.25 9.75 -2.87
CA GLU A 135 0.54 9.62 -1.66
C GLU A 135 1.86 8.96 -2.03
N LEU A 136 2.96 9.68 -1.80
CA LEU A 136 4.30 9.20 -2.12
C LEU A 136 4.59 7.83 -1.45
N ASP A 137 4.11 7.63 -0.22
CA ASP A 137 4.32 6.37 0.50
C ASP A 137 3.60 5.17 -0.12
N SER A 138 2.48 5.37 -0.84
CA SER A 138 1.75 4.26 -1.47
C SER A 138 2.66 3.43 -2.38
N LEU A 139 3.48 4.09 -3.20
CA LEU A 139 4.44 3.42 -4.08
C LEU A 139 5.67 2.91 -3.34
N CYS A 140 6.09 3.59 -2.26
CA CYS A 140 7.18 3.13 -1.41
C CYS A 140 6.84 1.80 -0.71
N PHE A 141 5.59 1.61 -0.31
CA PHE A 141 5.13 0.37 0.30
C PHE A 141 5.12 -0.82 -0.66
N VAL A 142 4.83 -0.61 -1.94
CA VAL A 142 4.95 -1.66 -2.98
C VAL A 142 6.39 -2.15 -3.09
N LEU A 143 7.35 -1.23 -3.20
CA LEU A 143 8.78 -1.58 -3.27
C LEU A 143 9.28 -2.24 -1.97
N GLN A 144 8.90 -1.68 -0.82
CA GLN A 144 9.32 -2.20 0.48
C GLN A 144 8.80 -3.62 0.72
N LEU A 145 7.52 -3.90 0.44
CA LEU A 145 6.97 -5.24 0.68
C LEU A 145 7.65 -6.28 -0.21
N ALA A 146 7.87 -5.97 -1.48
CA ALA A 146 8.56 -6.86 -2.42
C ALA A 146 10.00 -7.18 -1.94
N TRP A 147 10.74 -6.16 -1.50
CA TRP A 147 12.11 -6.36 -0.98
C TRP A 147 12.12 -7.11 0.35
N LEU A 148 11.28 -6.72 1.32
CA LEU A 148 11.22 -7.39 2.62
C LEU A 148 10.82 -8.87 2.49
N PHE A 149 9.93 -9.20 1.55
CA PHE A 149 9.57 -10.59 1.27
C PHE A 149 10.74 -11.39 0.71
N TRP A 150 11.49 -10.83 -0.24
CA TRP A 150 12.72 -11.45 -0.72
C TRP A 150 13.72 -11.67 0.42
N GLN A 151 13.99 -10.64 1.23
CA GLN A 151 14.93 -10.74 2.35
C GLN A 151 14.50 -11.77 3.41
N ALA A 152 13.20 -11.87 3.70
CA ALA A 152 12.70 -12.80 4.70
C ALA A 152 12.70 -14.26 4.22
N THR A 153 12.47 -14.51 2.93
CA THR A 153 12.18 -15.86 2.42
C THR A 153 13.21 -16.40 1.41
N GLY A 154 14.04 -15.53 0.84
CA GLY A 154 14.90 -15.83 -0.30
C GLY A 154 14.16 -16.00 -1.63
N ARG A 155 12.84 -15.88 -1.64
CA ARG A 155 11.99 -16.04 -2.84
C ARG A 155 12.05 -14.81 -3.73
N THR A 156 12.02 -15.02 -5.04
CA THR A 156 12.20 -13.97 -6.05
C THR A 156 11.20 -14.08 -7.19
N GLU A 157 10.23 -15.00 -7.13
CA GLU A 157 9.28 -15.24 -8.22
C GLU A 157 8.36 -14.03 -8.46
N HIS A 158 8.18 -13.16 -7.47
CA HIS A 158 7.43 -11.90 -7.59
C HIS A 158 8.23 -10.77 -8.26
N LEU A 159 9.55 -10.92 -8.43
CA LEU A 159 10.43 -9.96 -9.09
C LEU A 159 10.52 -10.25 -10.59
N ASP A 160 9.34 -10.30 -11.22
CA ASP A 160 9.19 -10.65 -12.62
C ASP A 160 9.11 -9.42 -13.54
N GLY A 161 8.73 -9.65 -14.80
CA GLY A 161 8.54 -8.57 -15.78
C GLY A 161 7.39 -7.63 -15.46
N GLU A 162 6.40 -8.03 -14.65
CA GLU A 162 5.35 -7.12 -14.16
C GLU A 162 5.92 -6.18 -13.09
N PHE A 163 6.71 -6.73 -12.17
CA PHE A 163 7.40 -5.92 -11.15
C PHE A 163 8.31 -4.88 -11.79
N ALA A 164 9.10 -5.27 -12.80
CA ALA A 164 9.95 -4.33 -13.53
C ALA A 164 9.14 -3.19 -14.16
N ARG A 165 7.97 -3.49 -14.76
CA ARG A 165 7.10 -2.44 -15.33
C ARG A 165 6.53 -1.51 -14.28
N ALA A 166 6.08 -2.04 -13.14
CA ALA A 166 5.63 -1.24 -12.01
C ALA A 166 6.76 -0.35 -11.47
N ALA A 167 7.97 -0.90 -11.29
CA ALA A 167 9.14 -0.15 -10.84
C ALA A 167 9.51 1.00 -11.79
N HIS A 168 9.47 0.77 -13.11
CA HIS A 168 9.64 1.84 -14.09
C HIS A 168 8.57 2.92 -13.97
N ALA A 169 7.29 2.54 -13.86
CA ALA A 169 6.20 3.51 -13.68
C ALA A 169 6.37 4.35 -12.41
N ILE A 170 6.83 3.75 -11.31
CA ILE A 170 7.13 4.45 -10.05
C ILE A 170 8.27 5.45 -10.25
N MET A 171 9.38 5.02 -10.85
CA MET A 171 10.55 5.89 -11.07
C MET A 171 10.20 7.07 -12.00
N ASP A 172 9.44 6.82 -13.06
CA ASP A 172 9.03 7.86 -14.00
C ASP A 172 8.08 8.86 -13.35
N LEU A 173 7.16 8.38 -12.51
CA LEU A 173 6.30 9.24 -11.72
C LEU A 173 7.10 10.09 -10.70
N PHE A 174 8.04 9.48 -9.98
CA PHE A 174 8.86 10.21 -9.01
C PHE A 174 9.66 11.32 -9.68
N ARG A 175 10.25 11.07 -10.86
CA ARG A 175 10.93 12.12 -11.64
C ARG A 175 9.98 13.23 -12.09
N ARG A 176 8.80 12.86 -12.59
CA ARG A 176 7.77 13.83 -12.99
C ARG A 176 7.37 14.74 -11.84
N GLU A 177 7.19 14.19 -10.65
CA GLU A 177 6.78 14.95 -9.46
C GLU A 177 7.93 15.72 -8.79
N GLN A 178 9.20 15.49 -9.17
CA GLN A 178 10.30 16.43 -8.90
C GLN A 178 10.18 17.70 -9.77
N HIS A 179 9.63 17.58 -10.97
CA HIS A 179 9.41 18.64 -11.96
C HIS A 179 7.93 18.99 -12.15
N ARG A 180 7.15 18.90 -11.05
CA ARG A 180 5.69 19.00 -11.06
C ARG A 180 5.15 20.23 -11.80
N ALA A 181 5.81 21.37 -11.64
CA ALA A 181 5.36 22.62 -12.24
C ALA A 181 5.29 22.57 -13.77
N THR A 182 6.19 21.81 -14.40
CA THR A 182 6.30 21.72 -15.87
C THR A 182 5.82 20.39 -16.43
N GLU A 183 5.90 19.30 -15.67
CA GLU A 183 5.65 17.95 -16.19
C GLU A 183 4.39 17.27 -15.65
N SER A 184 3.87 17.67 -14.49
CA SER A 184 2.71 16.99 -13.89
C SER A 184 1.38 17.60 -14.33
N THR A 185 0.49 16.72 -14.79
CA THR A 185 -0.92 17.02 -15.04
C THR A 185 -1.81 16.71 -13.84
N TYR A 186 -1.33 15.95 -12.84
CA TYR A 186 -2.15 15.44 -11.75
C TYR A 186 -2.90 16.54 -11.02
N THR A 187 -4.22 16.41 -10.98
CA THR A 187 -5.10 17.24 -10.14
C THR A 187 -6.07 16.36 -9.37
N PHE A 188 -6.44 16.81 -8.17
CA PHE A 188 -7.49 16.18 -7.38
C PHE A 188 -8.36 17.23 -6.71
N LEU A 189 -9.66 17.18 -6.97
CA LEU A 189 -10.66 18.04 -6.34
C LEU A 189 -11.81 17.19 -5.81
N ARG A 190 -12.16 17.42 -4.56
CA ARG A 190 -13.37 16.89 -3.93
C ARG A 190 -14.21 18.05 -3.39
N GLU A 191 -15.50 18.03 -3.68
CA GLU A 191 -16.46 19.03 -3.21
C GLU A 191 -17.17 18.55 -1.93
N ASN A 192 -17.77 19.48 -1.18
CA ASN A 192 -18.54 19.18 0.04
C ASN A 192 -17.77 18.35 1.09
N CYS A 193 -16.45 18.57 1.18
CA CYS A 193 -15.56 17.85 2.08
C CYS A 193 -14.78 18.82 2.99
N PRO A 194 -14.10 18.32 4.05
CA PRO A 194 -13.16 19.12 4.82
C PRO A 194 -12.03 19.68 3.94
N PRO A 195 -11.41 20.81 4.29
CA PRO A 195 -10.29 21.37 3.52
C PRO A 195 -9.08 20.43 3.38
N THR A 196 -8.94 19.45 4.28
CA THR A 196 -7.87 18.45 4.23
C THR A 196 -8.16 17.33 3.23
N ASP A 197 -9.36 17.23 2.68
CA ASP A 197 -9.78 16.12 1.82
C ASP A 197 -9.76 16.49 0.32
N THR A 198 -9.19 17.64 -0.03
CA THR A 198 -9.10 18.19 -1.40
C THR A 198 -7.84 19.02 -1.59
N LEU A 199 -7.35 19.16 -2.82
CA LEU A 199 -6.16 19.97 -3.09
C LEU A 199 -6.52 21.43 -3.43
N THR A 200 -5.73 22.35 -2.89
CA THR A 200 -5.84 23.79 -3.19
C THR A 200 -5.41 24.12 -4.62
N HIS A 201 -5.54 25.39 -5.04
CA HIS A 201 -5.07 25.90 -6.34
C HIS A 201 -5.65 25.14 -7.54
N GLY A 202 -6.97 24.92 -7.53
CA GLY A 202 -7.65 24.20 -8.61
C GLY A 202 -7.23 22.73 -8.70
N GLY A 203 -6.97 22.08 -7.56
CA GLY A 203 -6.60 20.68 -7.50
C GLY A 203 -5.12 20.39 -7.67
N ARG A 204 -4.26 21.41 -7.85
CA ARG A 204 -2.81 21.23 -8.05
C ARG A 204 -2.02 21.16 -6.75
N GLY A 205 -2.60 21.58 -5.63
CA GLY A 205 -1.91 21.77 -4.35
C GLY A 205 -1.11 23.08 -4.28
N ALA A 206 -0.52 23.36 -3.12
CA ALA A 206 0.31 24.56 -2.95
C ALA A 206 1.52 24.55 -3.90
N PRO A 207 1.95 25.71 -4.44
CA PRO A 207 3.16 25.80 -5.27
C PRO A 207 4.39 25.28 -4.53
N VAL A 208 5.26 24.57 -5.25
CA VAL A 208 6.52 24.03 -4.72
C VAL A 208 7.68 24.49 -5.59
N ALA A 209 8.82 24.77 -4.94
CA ALA A 209 10.08 24.97 -5.64
C ALA A 209 10.70 23.62 -6.01
N GLU A 210 11.47 23.58 -7.10
CA GLU A 210 12.28 22.42 -7.44
C GLU A 210 13.43 22.28 -6.44
N THR A 211 13.49 21.15 -5.75
CA THR A 211 14.49 20.87 -4.71
C THR A 211 15.20 19.52 -4.90
N GLY A 212 14.78 18.74 -5.89
CA GLY A 212 15.14 17.33 -6.02
C GLY A 212 14.31 16.40 -5.12
N MET A 213 13.46 16.91 -4.23
CA MET A 213 12.45 16.10 -3.54
C MET A 213 11.25 15.84 -4.44
N ILE A 214 10.56 14.74 -4.17
CA ILE A 214 9.36 14.29 -4.85
C ILE A 214 8.15 14.93 -4.16
N TRP A 215 7.28 15.56 -4.94
CA TRP A 215 6.02 16.09 -4.43
C TRP A 215 5.08 14.97 -3.95
N SER A 216 4.22 15.25 -2.98
CA SER A 216 3.13 14.38 -2.54
C SER A 216 1.87 15.24 -2.35
N GLY A 217 0.76 14.80 -2.93
CA GLY A 217 -0.52 15.50 -2.80
C GLY A 217 -1.10 15.32 -1.41
N PHE A 218 -1.04 14.09 -0.91
CA PHE A 218 -1.61 13.68 0.36
C PHE A 218 -0.55 13.00 1.22
N ARG A 219 -0.85 12.94 2.52
CA ARG A 219 -0.08 12.26 3.56
C ARG A 219 -0.59 10.83 3.71
N PRO A 220 0.11 9.95 4.44
CA PRO A 220 -0.41 8.62 4.78
C PRO A 220 -1.71 8.61 5.61
N SER A 221 -2.20 9.78 6.07
CA SER A 221 -3.50 9.94 6.71
C SER A 221 -4.65 10.20 5.71
N ASP A 222 -4.35 10.16 4.41
CA ASP A 222 -5.22 10.60 3.31
C ASP A 222 -5.60 12.10 3.36
N ASP A 223 -4.97 12.89 4.25
CA ASP A 223 -5.09 14.36 4.30
C ASP A 223 -4.12 15.05 3.35
N ALA A 224 -4.56 16.12 2.72
CA ALA A 224 -3.77 16.96 1.82
C ALA A 224 -2.52 17.52 2.52
N CYS A 225 -1.41 17.48 1.81
CA CYS A 225 -0.18 18.13 2.22
C CYS A 225 -0.34 19.66 2.17
N GLU A 226 -0.17 20.34 3.30
CA GLU A 226 -0.08 21.81 3.33
C GLU A 226 1.08 22.33 2.46
N LEU A 227 2.25 21.69 2.60
CA LEU A 227 3.39 21.86 1.72
C LEU A 227 3.68 20.52 1.04
N GLY A 228 3.73 20.51 -0.29
CA GLY A 228 3.81 19.28 -1.08
C GLY A 228 5.11 18.50 -0.96
N LEU A 229 6.18 19.09 -0.41
CA LEU A 229 7.46 18.41 -0.18
C LEU A 229 7.41 17.68 1.17
N PHE A 230 6.61 16.62 1.25
CA PHE A 230 6.37 15.85 2.48
C PHE A 230 7.65 15.10 2.91
N ILE A 231 8.30 15.60 3.97
CA ILE A 231 9.63 15.16 4.39
C ILE A 231 9.68 13.67 4.76
N PRO A 232 8.78 13.11 5.59
CA PRO A 232 8.81 11.68 5.91
C PRO A 232 8.58 10.78 4.68
N GLY A 233 7.72 11.19 3.74
CA GLY A 233 7.50 10.47 2.49
C GLY A 233 8.77 10.43 1.63
N ASN A 234 9.48 11.56 1.53
CA ASN A 234 10.75 11.62 0.80
C ASN A 234 11.87 10.81 1.47
N MET A 235 11.93 10.80 2.81
CA MET A 235 12.83 9.91 3.56
C MET A 235 12.53 8.43 3.26
N PHE A 236 11.25 8.07 3.19
CA PHE A 236 10.87 6.70 2.84
C PHE A 236 11.21 6.39 1.38
N ALA A 237 10.94 7.29 0.43
CA ALA A 237 11.29 7.12 -0.97
C ALA A 237 12.80 6.89 -1.18
N ALA A 238 13.65 7.64 -0.47
CA ALA A 238 15.11 7.44 -0.54
C ALA A 238 15.53 6.01 -0.14
N VAL A 239 14.92 5.46 0.91
CA VAL A 239 15.18 4.08 1.35
C VAL A 239 14.56 3.06 0.39
N ALA A 240 13.32 3.29 -0.05
CA ALA A 240 12.60 2.39 -0.95
C ALA A 240 13.28 2.27 -2.32
N LEU A 241 13.85 3.36 -2.84
CA LEU A 241 14.69 3.33 -4.04
C LEU A 241 16.00 2.57 -3.81
N GLY A 242 16.55 2.62 -2.60
CA GLY A 242 17.68 1.76 -2.20
C GLY A 242 17.33 0.27 -2.26
N TYR A 243 16.13 -0.10 -1.81
CA TYR A 243 15.63 -1.48 -1.93
C TYR A 243 15.44 -1.93 -3.37
N LEU A 244 15.00 -1.03 -4.25
CA LEU A 244 14.83 -1.33 -5.68
C LEU A 244 16.17 -1.45 -6.42
N ALA A 245 17.20 -0.77 -5.94
CA ALA A 245 18.53 -0.79 -6.55
C ALA A 245 19.33 -2.06 -6.23
N GLU A 246 19.03 -2.72 -5.10
CA GLU A 246 19.60 -4.01 -4.71
C GLU A 246 18.95 -5.17 -5.48
#